data_AF-A0A7K4STG4-F1
#
_entry.id   AF-A0A7K4STG4-F1
#
_cell.length_a   1.000
_cell.length_b   1.000
_cell.length_c   1.000
_cell.angle_alpha   90.00
_cell.angle_beta   90.00
_cell.angle_gamma   90.00
#
_symmetry.space_group_name_H-M   'P 1'
#
loop_
_entity.id
_entity.type
_entity.pdbx_description
1 polymer ?
#
loop_
_entity_poly.entity_id
_entity_poly.type
_entity_poly.pdbx_seq_one_letter_code
_entity_poly.pdbx_strand_id
1 'polypeptide(L)'
;LLNVTEWNSSVLCFYSCGDDRKVVTTKLTVYRALEPAVLEPVPDLAVGKSHELVCHVADVAPIQNLTVILRQGGKTLHTKTFKEHGKEKPESVRVTYQLTAQRQDDG
;
A
#
# COMPACT_ATOMS: atom_id res chain seq x y z
N LEU A 1 -25.11 -5.96 -2.54
CA LEU A 1 -24.46 -4.68 -2.17
C LEU A 1 -24.01 -4.01 -3.46
N LEU A 2 -24.58 -2.87 -3.80
CA LEU A 2 -24.19 -2.07 -4.97
C LEU A 2 -23.67 -0.74 -4.44
N ASN A 3 -22.62 -0.18 -5.06
CA ASN A 3 -22.03 1.12 -4.73
C ASN A 3 -21.46 1.25 -3.30
N VAL A 4 -20.52 0.38 -2.92
CA VAL A 4 -19.80 0.51 -1.64
C VAL A 4 -18.69 1.55 -1.79
N THR A 5 -18.86 2.72 -1.17
CA THR A 5 -17.92 3.85 -1.28
C THR A 5 -16.95 3.94 -0.10
N GLU A 6 -17.32 3.38 1.05
CA GLU A 6 -16.49 3.35 2.25
C GLU A 6 -15.46 2.23 2.21
N TRP A 7 -14.28 2.50 2.77
CA TRP A 7 -13.17 1.54 2.81
C TRP A 7 -13.38 0.42 3.82
N ASN A 8 -14.08 0.73 4.91
CA ASN A 8 -14.46 -0.21 5.94
C ASN A 8 -15.86 0.13 6.45
N SER A 9 -16.76 -0.84 6.38
CA SER A 9 -18.11 -0.72 6.92
C SER A 9 -18.46 -1.95 7.76
N SER A 10 -19.28 -1.74 8.79
CA SER A 10 -19.91 -2.83 9.54
C SER A 10 -21.32 -3.04 9.04
N VAL A 11 -21.60 -4.19 8.44
CA VAL A 11 -22.93 -4.55 7.94
C VAL A 11 -23.65 -5.38 8.99
N LEU A 12 -24.86 -4.96 9.35
CA LEU A 12 -25.75 -5.71 10.23
C LEU A 12 -26.68 -6.58 9.40
N CYS A 13 -26.59 -7.88 9.57
CA CYS A 13 -27.57 -8.83 9.10
C CYS A 13 -28.49 -9.18 10.27
N PHE A 14 -29.79 -9.28 10.03
CA PHE A 14 -30.70 -9.78 11.04
C PHE A 14 -31.76 -10.67 10.41
N TYR A 15 -32.30 -11.56 11.22
CA TYR A 15 -33.50 -12.31 10.86
C TYR A 15 -34.45 -12.33 12.04
N SER A 16 -35.74 -12.43 11.73
CA SER A 16 -36.82 -12.53 12.70
C SER A 16 -37.62 -13.80 12.44
N CYS A 17 -37.95 -14.53 13.50
CA CYS A 17 -38.77 -15.74 13.46
C CYS A 17 -39.71 -15.72 14.66
N GLY A 18 -40.98 -15.35 14.44
CA GLY A 18 -41.90 -15.06 15.55
C GLY A 18 -41.38 -13.90 16.41
N ASP A 19 -41.34 -14.09 17.73
CA ASP A 19 -40.82 -13.13 18.70
C ASP A 19 -39.28 -13.11 18.79
N ASP A 20 -38.61 -14.09 18.18
CA ASP A 20 -37.16 -14.15 18.17
C ASP A 20 -36.56 -13.26 17.08
N ARG A 21 -35.60 -12.41 17.48
CA ARG A 21 -34.75 -11.64 16.56
C ARG A 21 -33.28 -11.95 16.82
N LYS A 22 -32.55 -12.33 15.78
CA LYS A 22 -31.10 -12.44 15.85
C LYS A 22 -30.44 -11.42 14.94
N VAL A 23 -29.34 -10.86 15.43
CA VAL A 23 -28.52 -9.89 14.71
C VAL A 23 -27.09 -10.43 14.65
N VAL A 24 -26.50 -10.36 13.47
CA VAL A 24 -25.12 -10.75 13.18
C VAL A 24 -24.43 -9.58 12.51
N THR A 25 -23.28 -9.17 13.04
CA THR A 25 -22.45 -8.12 12.45
C THR A 25 -21.37 -8.76 11.60
N THR A 26 -21.15 -8.25 10.39
CA THR A 26 -20.01 -8.62 9.54
C THR A 26 -19.23 -7.39 9.09
N LYS A 27 -17.91 -7.51 8.97
CA LYS A 27 -17.04 -6.46 8.45
C LYS A 27 -16.92 -6.57 6.94
N LEU A 28 -17.11 -5.45 6.25
CA LEU A 28 -16.90 -5.32 4.82
C LEU A 28 -15.68 -4.42 4.58
N THR A 29 -14.63 -4.98 3.98
CA THR A 29 -13.42 -4.24 3.60
C THR A 29 -13.37 -4.11 2.08
N VAL A 30 -13.24 -2.88 1.58
CA VAL A 30 -13.09 -2.60 0.16
C VAL A 30 -11.61 -2.49 -0.19
N TYR A 31 -11.23 -3.07 -1.33
CA TYR A 31 -9.94 -2.85 -1.96
C TYR A 31 -10.15 -2.16 -3.30
N ARG A 32 -9.19 -1.32 -3.70
CA ARG A 32 -9.18 -0.67 -5.01
C ARG A 32 -7.85 -0.94 -5.71
N ALA A 33 -7.85 -0.77 -7.03
CA ALA A 33 -6.60 -0.74 -7.77
C ALA A 33 -5.73 0.40 -7.21
N LEU A 34 -4.45 0.11 -7.02
CA LEU A 34 -3.49 1.11 -6.56
C LEU A 34 -3.32 2.16 -7.65
N GLU A 35 -3.24 3.43 -7.25
CA GLU A 35 -2.68 4.43 -8.12
C GLU A 35 -1.21 4.08 -8.44
N PRO A 36 -0.69 4.50 -9.61
CA PRO A 36 0.70 4.24 -9.96
C PRO A 36 1.65 4.73 -8.87
N ALA A 37 2.58 3.87 -8.46
CA ALA A 37 3.65 4.27 -7.54
C ALA A 37 4.55 5.31 -8.22
N VAL A 38 4.85 6.39 -7.51
CA VAL A 38 5.64 7.51 -8.04
C VAL A 38 7.00 7.53 -7.37
N LEU A 39 8.06 7.35 -8.16
CA LEU A 39 9.42 7.61 -7.71
C LEU A 39 9.68 9.11 -7.77
N GLU A 40 10.19 9.70 -6.69
CA GLU A 40 10.66 11.09 -6.72
C GLU A 40 11.78 11.24 -7.76
N PRO A 41 11.93 12.42 -8.39
CA PRO A 41 12.99 12.67 -9.35
C PRO A 41 14.36 12.32 -8.78
N VAL A 42 15.07 11.41 -9.45
CA VAL A 42 16.43 11.01 -9.07
C VAL A 42 17.40 11.97 -9.77
N PRO A 43 18.23 12.71 -9.01
CA PRO A 43 19.23 13.61 -9.61
C PRO A 43 20.38 12.80 -10.21
N ASP A 44 21.26 13.49 -10.95
CA ASP A 44 22.50 12.90 -11.43
C ASP A 44 23.32 12.32 -10.26
N LEU A 45 23.63 11.03 -10.35
CA LEU A 45 24.28 10.30 -9.29
C LEU A 45 25.80 10.32 -9.51
N ALA A 46 26.55 10.70 -8.48
CA ALA A 46 28.01 10.59 -8.52
C ALA A 46 28.46 9.24 -7.99
N VAL A 47 29.33 8.55 -8.75
CA VAL A 47 29.90 7.26 -8.36
C VAL A 47 30.49 7.31 -6.96
N GLY A 48 30.12 6.34 -6.12
CA GLY A 48 30.58 6.22 -4.74
C GLY A 48 29.84 7.09 -3.73
N LYS A 49 28.91 7.96 -4.16
CA LYS A 49 28.02 8.70 -3.25
C LYS A 49 26.73 7.94 -3.01
N SER A 50 26.25 7.99 -1.77
CA SER A 50 24.93 7.48 -1.38
C SER A 50 23.87 8.55 -1.64
N HIS A 51 22.74 8.12 -2.19
CA HIS A 51 21.59 8.94 -2.50
C HIS A 51 20.31 8.24 -2.05
N GLU A 52 19.35 9.02 -1.56
CA GLU A 52 18.06 8.49 -1.14
C GLU A 52 17.10 8.40 -2.33
N LEU A 53 16.59 7.20 -2.59
CA LEU A 53 15.43 6.99 -3.45
C LEU A 53 14.17 7.06 -2.59
N VAL A 54 13.16 7.78 -3.06
CA VAL A 54 11.88 7.92 -2.37
C VAL A 54 10.76 7.52 -3.33
N CYS A 55 9.97 6.53 -2.92
CA CYS A 55 8.78 6.08 -3.66
C CYS A 55 7.52 6.36 -2.85
N HIS A 56 6.53 6.94 -3.52
CA HIS A 56 5.21 7.26 -2.98
C HIS A 56 4.17 6.33 -3.54
N VAL A 57 3.29 5.83 -2.68
CA VAL A 57 2.07 5.11 -3.08
C VAL A 57 0.90 5.73 -2.34
N ALA A 58 -0.06 6.28 -3.08
CA ALA A 58 -1.20 6.99 -2.54
C ALA A 58 -2.41 6.06 -2.27
N ASP A 59 -3.26 6.50 -1.34
CA ASP A 59 -4.62 5.97 -1.10
C ASP A 59 -4.74 4.44 -1.00
N VAL A 60 -3.81 3.83 -0.24
CA VAL A 60 -3.78 2.37 -0.09
C VAL A 60 -4.63 1.92 1.09
N ALA A 61 -5.61 1.07 0.81
CA ALA A 61 -6.31 0.28 1.81
C ALA A 61 -6.72 -1.11 1.27
N PRO A 62 -6.66 -2.16 2.10
CA PRO A 62 -6.01 -2.21 3.41
C PRO A 62 -4.47 -2.25 3.31
N ILE A 63 -3.79 -1.36 4.05
CA ILE A 63 -2.33 -1.15 3.92
C ILE A 63 -1.51 -2.41 4.24
N GLN A 64 -1.98 -3.29 5.13
CA GLN A 64 -1.27 -4.52 5.51
C GLN A 64 -0.97 -5.48 4.35
N ASN A 65 -1.73 -5.37 3.26
CA ASN A 65 -1.57 -6.19 2.07
C ASN A 65 -0.62 -5.55 1.04
N LEU A 66 -0.14 -4.33 1.28
CA LEU A 66 0.78 -3.64 0.38
C LEU A 66 2.19 -4.23 0.48
N THR A 67 2.80 -4.43 -0.69
CA THR A 67 4.24 -4.68 -0.83
C THR A 67 4.80 -3.72 -1.86
N VAL A 68 5.82 -2.96 -1.48
CA VAL A 68 6.54 -2.05 -2.38
C VAL A 68 7.91 -2.64 -2.67
N ILE A 69 8.23 -2.78 -3.95
CA ILE A 69 9.50 -3.33 -4.43
C ILE A 69 10.21 -2.26 -5.24
N LEU A 70 11.33 -1.76 -4.71
CA LEU A 70 12.22 -0.88 -5.45
C LEU A 70 13.16 -1.72 -6.31
N ARG A 71 13.24 -1.39 -7.60
CA ARG A 71 14.03 -2.12 -8.58
C ARG A 71 14.93 -1.19 -9.38
N GLN A 72 16.08 -1.73 -9.76
CA GLN A 72 16.99 -1.17 -10.74
C GLN A 72 17.09 -2.18 -11.89
N GLY A 73 16.47 -1.89 -13.03
CA GLY A 73 16.28 -2.88 -14.08
C GLY A 73 15.63 -4.17 -13.55
N GLY A 74 16.29 -5.31 -13.73
CA GLY A 74 15.84 -6.61 -13.21
C GLY A 74 16.18 -6.88 -11.73
N LYS A 75 17.00 -6.05 -11.09
CA LYS A 75 17.51 -6.27 -9.72
C LYS A 75 16.58 -5.63 -8.69
N THR A 76 16.19 -6.41 -7.68
CA THR A 76 15.48 -5.86 -6.50
C THR A 76 16.49 -5.18 -5.57
N LEU A 77 16.28 -3.89 -5.30
CA LEU A 77 17.06 -3.10 -4.36
C LEU A 77 16.50 -3.21 -2.94
N HIS A 78 15.17 -3.10 -2.80
CA HIS A 78 14.50 -3.08 -1.52
C HIS A 78 13.09 -3.65 -1.63
N THR A 79 12.63 -4.33 -0.58
CA THR A 79 11.25 -4.76 -0.43
C THR A 79 10.73 -4.27 0.91
N LYS A 80 9.67 -3.46 0.88
CA LYS A 80 8.96 -2.99 2.07
C LYS A 80 7.58 -3.63 2.14
N THR A 81 7.27 -4.21 3.29
CA THR A 81 5.93 -4.72 3.60
C THR A 81 5.34 -3.95 4.77
N PHE A 82 4.02 -3.98 4.88
CA PHE A 82 3.27 -3.22 5.88
C PHE A 82 2.41 -4.12 6.77
N LYS A 83 2.76 -5.41 6.90
CA LYS A 83 1.96 -6.42 7.62
C LYS A 83 1.58 -6.03 9.06
N GLU A 84 2.46 -5.29 9.73
CA GLU A 84 2.26 -4.80 11.10
C GLU A 84 1.33 -3.57 11.18
N HIS A 85 0.96 -2.98 10.04
CA HIS A 85 0.07 -1.83 9.99
C HIS A 85 -1.39 -2.29 10.09
N GLY A 86 -2.07 -1.93 11.18
CA GLY A 86 -3.47 -2.29 11.41
C GLY A 86 -4.48 -1.26 10.94
N LYS A 87 -4.11 -0.30 10.08
CA LYS A 87 -5.02 0.78 9.69
C LYS A 87 -6.01 0.30 8.61
N GLU A 88 -7.28 0.46 8.93
CA GLU A 88 -8.39 0.10 8.04
C GLU A 88 -8.76 1.22 7.04
N LYS A 89 -8.21 2.44 7.23
CA LYS A 89 -8.44 3.61 6.36
C LYS A 89 -7.36 3.73 5.28
N PRO A 90 -7.67 4.34 4.12
CA PRO A 90 -6.68 4.60 3.08
C PRO A 90 -5.56 5.48 3.64
N GLU A 91 -4.33 5.10 3.34
CA GLU A 91 -3.13 5.82 3.75
C GLU A 91 -2.15 5.91 2.57
N SER A 92 -1.48 7.06 2.48
CA SER A 92 -0.37 7.25 1.55
C SER A 92 0.94 6.90 2.25
N VAL A 93 1.80 6.13 1.58
CA VAL A 93 3.08 5.68 2.15
C VAL A 93 4.26 6.22 1.37
N ARG A 94 5.33 6.53 2.11
CA ARG A 94 6.68 6.79 1.57
C ARG A 94 7.59 5.62 1.91
N VAL A 95 8.26 5.08 0.89
CA VAL A 95 9.29 4.05 1.03
C VAL A 95 10.60 4.63 0.57
N THR A 96 11.60 4.62 1.45
CA THR A 96 12.93 5.17 1.17
C THR A 96 13.98 4.06 1.08
N TYR A 97 15.01 4.29 0.26
CA TYR A 97 16.15 3.38 0.13
C TYR A 97 17.43 4.16 -0.20
N GLN A 98 18.52 3.83 0.48
CA GLN A 98 19.83 4.43 0.22
C GLN A 98 20.55 3.65 -0.87
N LEU A 99 20.72 4.28 -2.03
CA LEU A 99 21.44 3.75 -3.19
C LEU A 99 22.83 4.39 -3.27
N THR A 100 23.87 3.56 -3.29
CA THR A 100 25.23 4.02 -3.63
C THR A 100 25.48 3.76 -5.10
N ALA A 101 25.71 4.82 -5.87
CA ALA A 101 25.90 4.72 -7.31
C ALA A 101 27.23 4.07 -7.69
N GLN A 102 27.19 3.20 -8.69
CA GLN A 102 28.33 2.48 -9.26
C GLN A 102 28.48 2.85 -10.74
N ARG A 103 29.69 2.68 -11.30
CA ARG A 103 29.95 2.95 -12.72
C ARG A 103 29.08 2.12 -13.67
N GLN A 104 28.59 0.97 -13.21
CA GLN A 104 27.75 0.07 -13.99
C GLN A 104 26.27 0.49 -13.99
N ASP A 105 25.93 1.51 -13.21
CA ASP A 105 24.57 2.05 -13.11
C ASP A 105 24.30 3.16 -14.14
N ASP A 106 25.32 3.58 -14.90
CA ASP A 106 25.19 4.50 -16.03
C ASP A 106 24.53 3.75 -17.19
N GLY A 107 23.32 4.16 -17.54
CA GLY A 107 22.42 3.48 -18.48
C GLY A 107 22.79 3.64 -19.94
#